data_AF-U4QF96-F1
#
_entry.id   AF-U4QF96-F1
#
_cell.length_a   1.000
_cell.length_b   1.000
_cell.length_c   1.000
_cell.angle_alpha   90.00
_cell.angle_beta   90.00
_cell.angle_gamma   90.00
#
_symmetry.space_group_name_H-M   'P 1'
#
loop_
_entity.id
_entity.type
_entity.pdbx_description
1 polymer ?
#
loop_
_entity_poly.entity_id
_entity_poly.type
_entity_poly.pdbx_seq_one_letter_code
_entity_poly.pdbx_strand_id
1 'polypeptide(L)' 'MTQEQYYKLRKYHALLEEAKKLDKLNADKTENIKRFIAFKQKAGMMPKEYIKEYDHCWDK' A
#
# COMPACT_ATOMS: atom_id res chain seq x y z
N MET A 1 -1.41 -7.72 -22.24
CA MET A 1 -0.76 -6.82 -21.26
C MET A 1 0.16 -5.88 -22.02
N THR A 2 -0.09 -4.57 -21.96
CA THR A 2 0.88 -3.58 -22.46
C THR A 2 1.96 -3.33 -21.40
N GLN A 3 3.13 -2.81 -21.81
CA GLN A 3 4.21 -2.47 -20.86
C GLN A 3 3.71 -1.53 -19.76
N GLU A 4 2.87 -0.56 -20.09
CA GLU A 4 2.29 0.36 -19.10
C GLU A 4 1.39 -0.33 -18.08
N GLN A 5 0.58 -1.31 -18.52
CA GLN A 5 -0.24 -2.12 -17.61
C GLN A 5 0.63 -2.92 -16.66
N TYR A 6 1.73 -3.50 -17.14
CA TYR A 6 2.70 -4.22 -16.31
C TYR A 6 3.37 -3.31 -15.27
N TYR A 7 3.83 -2.11 -15.67
CA TYR A 7 4.45 -1.17 -14.73
C TYR A 7 3.46 -0.67 -13.67
N LYS A 8 2.20 -0.41 -14.06
CA LYS A 8 1.13 -0.07 -13.11
C LYS A 8 0.93 -1.23 -12.13
N LEU A 9 0.75 -2.45 -12.60
CA LEU A 9 0.63 -3.67 -11.78
C LEU A 9 1.76 -3.78 -10.76
N ARG A 10 3.01 -3.64 -11.23
CA ARG A 10 4.20 -3.75 -10.37
C ARG A 10 4.23 -2.68 -9.29
N LYS A 11 3.85 -1.45 -9.64
CA LYS A 11 3.75 -0.33 -8.68
C LYS A 11 2.66 -0.60 -7.65
N TYR A 12 1.49 -1.09 -8.07
CA TYR A 12 0.41 -1.48 -7.17
C TYR A 12 0.85 -2.59 -6.21
N HIS A 13 1.48 -3.65 -6.73
CA HIS A 13 1.98 -4.74 -5.90
C HIS A 13 3.00 -4.28 -4.86
N ALA A 14 3.97 -3.44 -5.27
CA ALA A 14 4.98 -2.91 -4.36
C ALA A 14 4.36 -2.07 -3.22
N LEU A 15 3.36 -1.25 -3.55
CA LEU A 15 2.61 -0.47 -2.56
C LEU A 15 1.75 -1.36 -1.65
N LEU A 16 1.16 -2.45 -2.17
CA LEU A 16 0.39 -3.39 -1.37
C LEU A 16 1.28 -4.11 -0.34
N GLU A 17 2.46 -4.57 -0.75
CA GLU A 17 3.44 -5.18 0.17
C GLU A 17 3.92 -4.20 1.24
N GLU A 18 4.19 -2.95 0.84
CA GLU A 18 4.56 -1.87 1.75
C GLU A 18 3.41 -1.59 2.74
N ALA A 19 2.16 -1.53 2.27
CA ALA A 19 0.99 -1.36 3.11
C ALA A 19 0.83 -2.50 4.13
N LYS A 20 0.95 -3.76 3.70
CA LYS A 20 0.87 -4.94 4.58
C LYS A 20 1.96 -4.96 5.64
N LYS A 21 3.17 -4.49 5.30
CA LYS A 21 4.26 -4.35 6.28
C LYS A 21 3.94 -3.27 7.31
N LEU A 22 3.40 -2.13 6.86
CA LEU A 22 3.02 -1.02 7.75
C LEU A 22 1.85 -1.37 8.66
N ASP A 23 0.85 -2.12 8.16
CA ASP A 23 -0.31 -2.53 8.96
C ASP A 23 0.07 -3.41 10.17
N LYS A 24 1.13 -4.20 10.05
CA LYS A 24 1.68 -5.01 11.14
C LYS A 24 2.45 -4.21 12.18
N LEU A 25 2.72 -2.92 11.94
CA LEU A 25 3.46 -2.07 12.88
C LEU A 25 2.52 -1.41 13.89
N ASN A 26 2.97 -1.30 15.13
CA ASN A 26 2.24 -0.57 16.17
C ASN A 26 2.13 0.92 15.81
N ALA A 27 0.89 1.41 15.70
CA ALA A 27 0.58 2.79 15.35
C ALA A 27 1.01 3.82 16.42
N ASP A 28 1.25 3.37 17.66
CA ASP A 28 1.61 4.26 18.77
C ASP A 28 3.06 4.76 18.73
N LYS A 29 3.92 4.13 17.92
CA LYS A 29 5.28 4.63 17.73
C LYS A 29 5.28 5.79 16.75
N THR A 30 5.79 6.94 17.18
CA THR A 30 5.90 8.15 16.35
C THR A 30 6.64 7.91 15.02
N GLU A 31 7.64 7.03 15.01
CA GLU A 31 8.34 6.65 13.77
C GLU A 31 7.40 5.94 12.78
N ASN A 32 6.53 5.06 13.28
CA ASN A 32 5.56 4.36 12.44
C ASN A 32 4.51 5.32 11.90
N ILE A 33 4.05 6.29 12.71
CA ILE A 33 3.14 7.37 12.26
C ILE A 33 3.73 8.12 11.07
N LYS A 34 5.02 8.48 11.11
CA LYS A 34 5.69 9.12 9.97
C LYS A 34 5.65 8.24 8.72
N ARG A 35 5.85 6.93 8.87
CA ARG A 35 5.77 5.97 7.76
C ARG A 35 4.34 5.85 7.21
N PHE A 36 3.32 5.82 8.07
CA PHE A 36 1.91 5.84 7.66
C PHE A 36 1.57 7.11 6.86
N ILE A 37 2.02 8.28 7.31
CA ILE A 37 1.81 9.55 6.61
C ILE A 37 2.54 9.58 5.26
N ALA A 38 3.80 9.13 5.21
CA ALA A 38 4.56 9.06 3.97
C ALA A 38 3.89 8.11 2.95
N PHE A 39 3.38 6.98 3.41
CA PHE A 39 2.61 6.08 2.56
C PHE A 39 1.35 6.76 2.02
N LYS A 40 0.59 7.45 2.87
CA LYS A 40 -0.61 8.20 2.45
C LYS A 40 -0.31 9.26 1.40
N GLN A 41 0.81 9.99 1.51
CA GLN A 41 1.21 10.96 0.50
C GLN A 41 1.54 10.31 -0.87
N LYS A 42 2.10 9.11 -0.85
CA LYS A 42 2.50 8.35 -2.05
C LYS A 42 1.32 7.63 -2.72
N ALA A 43 0.45 7.03 -1.92
CA ALA A 43 -0.65 6.16 -2.36
C ALA A 43 -2.02 6.87 -2.39
N GLY A 44 -2.14 8.04 -1.77
CA GLY A 44 -3.39 8.80 -1.65
C GLY A 44 -4.30 8.37 -0.50
N MET A 45 -4.03 7.24 0.15
CA MET A 45 -4.86 6.65 1.22
C MET A 45 -4.01 5.96 2.29
N MET A 46 -4.60 5.65 3.44
CA MET A 46 -3.87 4.96 4.52
C MET A 46 -3.55 3.50 4.13
N PRO A 47 -2.47 2.89 4.68
CA PRO A 47 -2.14 1.49 4.41
C PRO A 47 -3.31 0.51 4.58
N LYS A 48 -4.10 0.66 5.65
CA LYS A 48 -5.29 -0.19 5.91
C LYS A 48 -6.36 -0.09 4.82
N GLU A 49 -6.60 1.13 4.33
CA GLU A 49 -7.57 1.37 3.26
C GLU A 49 -7.07 0.78 1.95
N TYR A 50 -5.77 0.97 1.67
CA TYR A 50 -5.11 0.41 0.49
C TYR A 50 -5.17 -1.12 0.46
N ILE A 51 -4.92 -1.78 1.60
CA ILE A 51 -5.07 -3.24 1.68
C ILE A 51 -6.52 -3.63 1.40
N LYS A 52 -7.51 -3.01 2.05
CA LYS A 52 -8.92 -3.37 1.82
C LYS A 52 -9.35 -3.22 0.36
N GLU A 53 -8.88 -2.18 -0.33
CA GLU A 53 -9.26 -1.90 -1.71
C GLU A 53 -8.55 -2.82 -2.72
N TYR A 54 -7.27 -3.14 -2.49
CA TYR A 54 -6.42 -3.82 -3.48
C TYR A 54 -6.06 -5.27 -3.13
N ASP A 55 -6.26 -5.76 -1.90
CA ASP A 55 -5.90 -7.12 -1.51
C ASP A 55 -6.77 -8.19 -2.21
N HIS A 56 -8.04 -7.86 -2.45
CA HIS A 56 -8.98 -8.73 -3.17
C HIS A 56 -9.04 -8.48 -4.69
N CYS A 57 -8.23 -7.55 -5.22
CA CYS A 57 -8.26 -7.19 -6.65
C CYS A 57 -7.82 -8.36 -7.56
N TRP A 58 -7.23 -9.41 -7.00
CA TRP A 58 -6.73 -10.59 -7.72
C TRP A 58 -7.62 -11.83 -7.60
N ASP A 59 -8.67 -11.80 -6.77
CA ASP A 59 -9.58 -12.94 -6.53
C ASP A 59 -10.74 -13.03 -7.55
N LYS A 60 -10.64 -12.35 -8.71
CA LYS A 60 -11.67 -12.36 -9.76
C LYS A 60 -11.18 -12.92 -11.09
#